data_AF-D8FCL3-F1
#
_entry.id   AF-D8FCL3-F1
#
_cell.length_a   1.000
_cell.length_b   1.000
_cell.length_c   1.000
_cell.angle_alpha   90.00
_cell.angle_beta   90.00
_cell.angle_gamma   90.00
#
_symmetry.space_group_name_H-M   'P 1'
#
loop_
_entity.id
_entity.type
_entity.pdbx_description
1 polymer ?
#
loop_
_entity_poly.entity_id
_entity_poly.type
_entity_poly.pdbx_seq_one_letter_code
_entity_poly.pdbx_strand_id
1 'polypeptide(L)' 'MELSDTKLPKRSWVKISQIRILSTKRIRKKIAKASDEELALIIDGLNEIIGG' A
#
# COMPACT_ATOMS: atom_id res chain seq x y z
N MET A 1 -8.87 -1.32 -1.74
CA MET A 1 -8.99 -0.35 -0.63
C MET A 1 -8.48 1.01 -1.08
N GLU A 2 -9.25 2.08 -0.88
CA GLU A 2 -8.86 3.46 -1.22
C GLU A 2 -7.92 4.03 -0.15
N LEU A 3 -6.93 4.82 -0.56
CA LEU A 3 -6.03 5.57 0.34
C LEU A 3 -6.61 6.97 0.55
N SER A 4 -7.35 7.13 1.65
CA SER A 4 -8.27 8.27 1.83
C SER A 4 -7.55 9.52 2.33
N ASP A 5 -6.52 9.38 3.16
CA ASP A 5 -5.81 10.49 3.80
C ASP A 5 -4.34 10.58 3.36
N THR A 6 -4.14 10.56 2.05
CA THR A 6 -2.79 10.68 1.47
C THR A 6 -2.68 11.95 0.65
N LYS A 7 -1.53 12.63 0.71
CA LYS A 7 -1.18 13.80 -0.13
C LYS A 7 -0.96 13.42 -1.61
N LEU A 8 -1.62 12.36 -2.08
CA LEU A 8 -1.51 11.91 -3.46
C LEU A 8 -2.30 12.85 -4.37
N PRO A 9 -1.78 13.12 -5.59
CA PRO A 9 -2.41 14.06 -6.51
C PRO A 9 -3.76 13.57 -7.08
N LYS A 10 -4.08 12.27 -6.90
CA LYS A 10 -5.32 11.64 -7.35
C LYS A 10 -5.76 10.59 -6.34
N ARG A 11 -7.08 10.33 -6.28
CA ARG A 11 -7.63 9.16 -5.60
C ARG A 11 -6.93 7.90 -6.07
N SER A 12 -6.49 7.09 -5.11
CA SER A 12 -5.59 5.98 -5.34
C SER A 12 -6.02 4.79 -4.50
N TRP A 13 -5.78 3.58 -5.02
CA TRP A 13 -6.12 2.33 -4.35
C TRP A 13 -4.88 1.47 -4.18
N VAL A 14 -4.78 0.79 -3.04
CA VAL A 14 -3.79 -0.27 -2.87
C VAL A 14 -4.30 -1.54 -3.55
N LYS A 15 -3.43 -2.14 -4.35
CA LYS A 15 -3.66 -3.41 -5.04
C LYS A 15 -2.91 -4.54 -4.31
N ILE A 16 -3.54 -5.09 -3.28
CA ILE A 16 -2.96 -6.07 -2.35
C ILE A 16 -2.47 -7.33 -3.08
N SER A 17 -3.17 -7.76 -4.13
CA SER A 17 -2.79 -8.92 -4.95
C SER A 17 -1.54 -8.71 -5.82
N GLN A 18 -0.95 -7.52 -5.86
CA GLN A 18 0.17 -7.20 -6.74
C GLN A 18 1.45 -6.87 -5.97
N ILE A 19 2.12 -7.92 -5.50
CA ILE A 19 3.39 -7.81 -4.76
C ILE A 19 4.55 -7.74 -5.76
N ARG A 20 5.48 -6.79 -5.57
CA ARG A 20 6.69 -6.65 -6.39
C ARG A 20 7.94 -6.55 -5.52
N ILE A 21 8.94 -7.35 -5.85
CA ILE A 21 10.30 -7.19 -5.30
C ILE A 21 11.01 -6.12 -6.13
N LEU A 22 11.51 -5.07 -5.46
CA LEU A 22 12.20 -3.95 -6.09
C LEU A 22 13.55 -3.73 -5.41
N SER A 23 14.58 -3.43 -6.19
CA SER A 23 15.85 -2.92 -5.63
C SER A 23 15.62 -1.56 -4.98
N THR A 24 16.29 -1.30 -3.85
CA THR A 24 16.28 0.00 -3.16
C THR A 24 16.71 1.15 -4.08
N LYS A 25 17.61 0.91 -5.05
CA LYS A 25 18.04 1.90 -6.06
C LYS A 25 16.90 2.38 -6.97
N ARG A 26 15.80 1.61 -7.09
CA ARG A 26 14.62 1.98 -7.89
C ARG A 26 13.60 2.82 -7.12
N ILE A 27 13.70 2.87 -5.79
CA ILE A 27 12.82 3.66 -4.94
C ILE A 27 13.29 5.11 -4.97
N ARG A 28 12.40 6.03 -5.36
CA ARG A 28 12.68 7.48 -5.44
C ARG A 28 12.18 8.18 -4.16
N LYS A 29 11.87 9.49 -4.28
CA LYS A 29 11.36 10.31 -3.18
C LYS A 29 10.02 9.76 -2.64
N LYS A 30 9.85 9.84 -1.32
CA LYS A 30 8.57 9.54 -0.64
C LYS A 30 7.50 10.53 -1.09
N ILE A 31 6.33 10.03 -1.49
CA ILE A 31 5.22 10.85 -1.98
C ILE A 31 4.06 10.97 -0.97
N ALA A 32 3.87 9.97 -0.11
CA ALA A 32 2.82 9.94 0.91
C ALA A 32 3.17 8.93 2.03
N LYS A 33 2.36 8.90 3.09
CA LYS A 33 2.31 7.83 4.11
C LYS A 33 0.83 7.44 4.25
N ALA A 34 0.52 6.14 4.29
CA ALA A 34 -0.80 5.67 4.70
C ALA A 34 -0.96 5.83 6.23
N SER A 35 -2.19 5.88 6.72
CA SER A 35 -2.45 5.83 8.16
C SER A 35 -2.09 4.46 8.74
N ASP A 36 -1.94 4.37 10.06
CA ASP A 36 -1.57 3.10 10.70
C ASP A 36 -2.76 2.11 10.64
N GLU A 37 -4.00 2.61 10.69
CA GLU A 37 -5.23 1.85 10.48
C GLU A 37 -5.34 1.34 9.04
N GLU A 38 -5.01 2.19 8.07
CA GLU A 38 -5.01 1.77 6.66
C GLU A 38 -4.00 0.65 6.42
N LEU A 39 -2.82 0.75 7.04
CA LEU A 39 -1.78 -0.26 6.96
C LEU A 39 -2.22 -1.59 7.58
N ALA A 40 -2.89 -1.57 8.74
CA ALA A 40 -3.42 -2.77 9.37
C ALA A 40 -4.39 -3.52 8.45
N LEU A 41 -5.36 -2.81 7.87
CA LEU A 41 -6.31 -3.38 6.90
C LEU A 41 -5.64 -3.98 5.66
N ILE A 42 -4.58 -3.34 5.16
CA ILE A 42 -3.80 -3.85 4.03
C ILE A 42 -3.09 -5.16 4.40
N ILE A 43 -2.54 -5.26 5.62
CA ILE A 43 -1.87 -6.46 6.12
C ILE A 43 -2.88 -7.59 6.28
N ASP A 44 -4.04 -7.32 6.87
CA ASP A 44 -5.10 -8.33 7.05
C ASP A 44 -5.57 -8.87 5.70
N GLY A 45 -5.85 -7.99 4.74
CA GLY A 45 -6.23 -8.40 3.39
C GLY A 45 -5.10 -9.14 2.63
N LEU A 46 -3.84 -8.86 2.95
CA LEU A 46 -2.72 -9.64 2.41
C LEU A 46 -2.69 -11.05 2.99
N ASN A 47 -2.86 -11.18 4.31
CA ASN A 47 -2.89 -12.48 5.00
C ASN A 47 -4.01 -13.38 4.47
N GLU A 48 -5.19 -12.82 4.18
CA GLU A 48 -6.29 -13.56 3.54
C GLU A 48 -5.91 -14.11 2.16
N ILE A 49 -5.20 -13.32 1.33
CA ILE A 49 -4.81 -13.72 -0.03
C ILE A 49 -3.75 -14.82 -0.03
N ILE A 50 -2.80 -14.77 0.91
CA ILE A 50 -1.72 -15.77 0.99
C ILE A 50 -2.16 -17.05 1.70
N GLY A 51 -3.43 -17.16 2.09
CA GLY A 51 -4.02 -18.34 2.71
C GLY A 51 -3.68 -18.48 4.18
N GLY A 52 -3.78 -17.37 4.93
CA GLY A 52 -3.56 -17.32 6.39
C GLY A 52 -4.13 -18.50 7.16
#